data_AF-A0A973PGU4-F1
#
_entry.id   AF-A0A973PGU4-F1
#
_cell.length_a   1.000
_cell.length_b   1.000
_cell.length_c   1.000
_cell.angle_alpha   90.00
_cell.angle_beta   90.00
_cell.angle_gamma   90.00
#
_symmetry.space_group_name_H-M   'P 1'
#
loop_
_entity.id
_entity.type
_entity.pdbx_description
1 polymer ?
#
loop_
_entity_poly.entity_id
_entity_poly.type
_entity_poly.pdbx_seq_one_letter_code
_entity_poly.pdbx_strand_id
1 'polypeptide(L)'
;PGGESPTLGVWPGLEERPETVHVVRDWLAKLGLVAAGRGFTTVPASLVTAVPEGVRVLPVRGGPREQRRLLLARLPGPARDPVVQLAQALRTSALAP
;
A
#
# COMPACT_ATOMS: atom_id res chain seq x y z
N PRO A 1 -3.45 -17.54 20.13
CA PRO A 1 -4.11 -17.40 18.81
C PRO A 1 -3.86 -15.99 18.25
N GLY A 2 -2.69 -15.80 17.62
CA GLY A 2 -2.28 -14.54 17.04
C GLY A 2 -2.91 -14.36 15.67
N GLY A 3 -4.02 -13.64 15.61
CA GLY A 3 -4.51 -13.10 14.34
C GLY A 3 -3.57 -11.99 13.94
N GLU A 4 -2.94 -12.13 12.76
CA GLU A 4 -2.21 -11.06 12.09
C GLU A 4 -2.98 -9.76 12.24
N SER A 5 -2.32 -8.72 12.78
CA SER A 5 -2.87 -7.37 12.71
C SER A 5 -3.30 -7.12 11.26
N PRO A 6 -4.48 -6.52 11.00
CA PRO A 6 -4.87 -6.20 9.64
C PRO A 6 -3.70 -5.47 9.00
N THR A 7 -3.31 -5.92 7.80
CA THR A 7 -2.04 -5.57 7.14
C THR A 7 -1.84 -4.06 6.96
N LEU A 8 -2.90 -3.29 7.19
CA LEU A 8 -2.84 -1.90 7.66
C LEU A 8 -3.73 -1.77 8.89
N GLY A 9 -3.11 -1.41 10.01
CA GLY A 9 -3.78 -1.27 11.30
C GLY A 9 -4.93 -0.27 11.27
N VAL A 10 -5.68 -0.26 12.38
CA VAL A 10 -6.75 0.70 12.67
C VAL A 10 -6.27 2.13 12.44
N TRP A 11 -7.17 3.00 11.98
CA TRP A 11 -6.93 4.44 11.90
C TRP A 11 -6.27 4.95 13.19
N PRO A 12 -5.09 5.59 13.15
CA PRO A 12 -4.44 6.11 14.35
C PRO A 12 -5.28 7.16 15.07
N GLY A 13 -5.56 6.94 16.36
CA GLY A 13 -6.40 7.82 17.16
C GLY A 13 -7.90 7.50 17.10
N LEU A 14 -8.30 6.38 16.48
CA LEU A 14 -9.63 5.82 16.67
C LEU A 14 -9.63 4.96 17.93
N GLU A 15 -10.25 5.45 19.00
CA GLU A 15 -10.40 4.75 20.29
C GLU A 15 -11.22 3.45 20.13
N GLU A 16 -12.12 3.42 19.13
CA GLU A 16 -12.97 2.28 18.84
C GLU A 16 -12.25 1.22 18.01
N ARG A 17 -12.48 -0.06 18.36
CA ARG A 17 -12.00 -1.19 17.56
C ARG A 17 -12.87 -1.28 16.28
N PRO A 18 -12.28 -1.19 15.08
CA PRO A 18 -13.07 -1.19 13.85
C PRO A 18 -13.69 -2.56 13.61
N GLU A 19 -14.95 -2.56 13.22
CA GLU A 19 -15.61 -3.76 12.72
C GLU A 19 -15.04 -4.11 11.33
N THR A 20 -14.39 -5.27 11.22
CA THR A 20 -13.80 -5.72 9.97
C THR A 20 -14.74 -6.70 9.27
N VAL A 21 -15.57 -6.19 8.36
CA VAL A 21 -16.55 -6.99 7.60
C VAL A 21 -15.88 -7.80 6.47
N HIS A 22 -14.77 -7.31 5.92
CA HIS A 22 -14.06 -7.93 4.80
C HIS A 22 -12.56 -8.04 5.08
N VAL A 23 -11.99 -9.21 4.82
CA VAL A 23 -10.55 -9.47 4.86
C VAL A 23 -10.11 -10.00 3.51
N VAL A 24 -9.17 -9.31 2.87
CA VAL A 24 -8.61 -9.68 1.57
C VAL A 24 -7.08 -9.59 1.62
N ARG A 25 -6.40 -10.41 0.81
CA ARG A 25 -4.94 -10.56 0.87
C ARG A 25 -4.19 -9.59 -0.03
N ASP A 26 -4.83 -9.07 -1.06
CA ASP A 26 -4.21 -8.18 -2.04
C ASP A 26 -4.92 -6.83 -2.14
N TRP A 27 -4.18 -5.86 -2.69
CA TRP A 27 -4.62 -4.49 -2.82
C TRP A 27 -5.71 -4.29 -3.87
N LEU A 28 -5.64 -5.02 -4.98
CA LEU A 28 -6.59 -4.86 -6.07
C LEU A 28 -8.00 -5.28 -5.62
N ALA A 29 -8.12 -6.41 -4.93
CA ALA A 29 -9.37 -6.86 -4.33
C ALA A 29 -9.92 -5.85 -3.32
N LYS A 30 -9.04 -5.30 -2.46
CA LYS A 30 -9.41 -4.29 -1.46
C LYS A 30 -9.94 -3.01 -2.11
N LEU A 31 -9.26 -2.50 -3.13
CA LEU A 31 -9.68 -1.31 -3.87
C LEU A 31 -10.99 -1.56 -4.64
N GLY A 32 -11.17 -2.78 -5.18
CA GLY A 32 -12.43 -3.18 -5.81
C GLY A 32 -13.62 -3.15 -4.84
N LEU A 33 -13.44 -3.60 -3.59
CA LEU A 33 -14.48 -3.52 -2.56
C LEU A 33 -14.86 -2.06 -2.23
N VAL A 34 -13.86 -1.17 -2.14
CA VAL A 34 -14.08 0.26 -1.90
C VAL A 34 -14.84 0.89 -3.08
N ALA A 35 -14.42 0.61 -4.31
CA ALA A 35 -15.10 1.09 -5.52
C ALA A 35 -16.55 0.58 -5.62
N ALA A 36 -16.83 -0.62 -5.12
CA ALA A 36 -18.17 -1.19 -5.04
C ALA A 36 -19.01 -0.68 -3.84
N GLY A 37 -18.50 0.29 -3.06
CA GLY A 37 -19.20 0.86 -1.91
C GLY A 37 -19.32 -0.07 -0.71
N ARG A 38 -18.49 -1.12 -0.61
CA ARG A 38 -18.54 -2.14 0.47
C ARG A 38 -17.74 -1.76 1.72
N GLY A 39 -17.22 -0.54 1.78
CA GLY A 39 -16.50 0.00 2.93
C GLY A 39 -15.43 0.99 2.53
N PHE A 40 -14.60 1.38 3.51
CA PHE A 40 -13.43 2.22 3.32
C PHE A 40 -12.17 1.48 3.76
N THR A 41 -11.00 1.98 3.35
CA THR A 41 -9.72 1.42 3.76
C THR A 41 -8.64 2.49 3.82
N THR A 42 -7.59 2.22 4.58
CA THR A 42 -6.35 2.99 4.52
C THR A 42 -5.51 2.51 3.35
N VAL A 43 -4.87 3.43 2.63
CA VAL A 43 -4.05 3.14 1.45
C VAL A 43 -2.68 3.84 1.59
N PRO A 44 -1.56 3.15 1.32
CA PRO A 44 -0.25 3.77 1.27
C PRO A 44 -0.21 4.86 0.22
N ALA A 45 0.56 5.92 0.50
CA ALA A 45 0.73 7.04 -0.44
C ALA A 45 1.18 6.57 -1.84
N SER A 46 2.01 5.52 -1.93
CA SER A 46 2.50 4.96 -3.19
C SER A 46 1.43 4.30 -4.06
N LEU A 47 0.23 4.02 -3.52
CA LEU A 47 -0.87 3.41 -4.26
C LEU A 47 -1.98 4.42 -4.63
N VAL A 48 -1.84 5.70 -4.27
CA VAL A 48 -2.86 6.72 -4.54
C VAL A 48 -3.17 6.85 -6.03
N THR A 49 -2.14 6.74 -6.89
CA THR A 49 -2.31 6.82 -8.35
C THR A 49 -2.99 5.58 -8.95
N ALA A 50 -3.09 4.48 -8.19
CA ALA A 50 -3.76 3.25 -8.61
C ALA A 50 -5.21 3.15 -8.09
N VAL A 51 -5.71 4.18 -7.41
CA VAL A 51 -7.07 4.20 -6.87
C VAL A 51 -8.09 4.30 -8.01
N PRO A 52 -9.16 3.46 -8.03
CA PRO A 52 -10.18 3.50 -9.07
C PRO A 52 -10.88 4.86 -9.17
N GLU A 53 -11.37 5.19 -10.36
CA GLU A 53 -12.22 6.37 -10.56
C GLU A 53 -13.45 6.32 -9.64
N GLY A 54 -13.87 7.49 -9.14
CA GLY A 54 -14.99 7.61 -8.20
C GLY A 54 -14.62 7.33 -6.74
N VAL A 55 -13.44 6.79 -6.44
CA VAL A 55 -12.95 6.62 -5.07
C VAL A 55 -12.17 7.87 -4.63
N ARG A 56 -12.56 8.43 -3.48
CA ARG A 56 -11.90 9.60 -2.90
C ARG A 56 -10.83 9.18 -1.89
N VAL A 57 -9.63 9.75 -2.03
CA VAL A 57 -8.54 9.60 -1.05
C VAL A 57 -8.52 10.82 -0.12
N LEU A 58 -8.46 10.56 1.19
CA LEU A 58 -8.38 11.60 2.23
C LEU A 58 -7.10 11.41 3.06
N PRO A 59 -6.37 12.49 3.40
CA PRO A 59 -5.18 12.39 4.25
C PRO A 59 -5.57 12.06 5.69
N VAL A 60 -4.93 11.04 6.26
CA VAL A 60 -5.01 10.72 7.69
C VAL A 60 -4.04 11.63 8.46
N ARG A 61 -4.51 12.29 9.51
CA ARG A 61 -3.74 13.22 10.36
C ARG A 61 -3.76 12.74 11.83
N GLY A 62 -2.83 13.24 12.64
CA GLY A 62 -2.78 12.95 14.09
C GLY A 62 -2.19 11.58 14.45
N GLY A 63 -1.81 10.77 13.46
CA GLY A 63 -1.16 9.48 13.65
C GLY A 63 0.35 9.49 13.43
N PRO A 64 1.05 8.40 13.79
CA PRO A 64 2.42 8.19 13.36
C PRO A 64 2.49 8.19 11.83
N ARG A 65 3.56 8.76 11.27
CA ARG A 65 3.80 8.70 9.83
C ARG A 65 3.94 7.25 9.39
N GLU A 66 3.18 6.85 8.39
CA GLU A 66 3.38 5.55 7.75
C GLU A 66 4.78 5.50 7.12
N GLN A 67 5.55 4.47 7.45
CA GLN A 67 6.84 4.19 6.84
C GLN A 67 6.78 2.84 6.12
N ARG A 68 6.56 2.87 4.81
CA ARG A 68 6.63 1.68 3.94
C ARG A 68 7.94 1.69 3.18
N ARG A 69 8.71 0.60 3.29
CA ARG A 69 9.94 0.42 2.51
C ARG A 69 9.61 -0.30 1.20
N LEU A 70 9.94 0.32 0.08
CA LEU A 70 9.97 -0.33 -1.22
C LEU A 70 11.38 -0.86 -1.48
N LEU A 71 11.49 -2.15 -1.81
CA LEU A 71 12.77 -2.81 -2.02
C LEU A 71 12.83 -3.38 -3.45
N LEU A 72 13.96 -3.17 -4.11
CA LEU A 72 14.31 -3.89 -5.34
C LEU A 72 15.33 -4.98 -4.99
N ALA A 73 14.93 -6.23 -5.14
CA ALA A 73 15.79 -7.39 -4.91
C ALA A 73 16.23 -8.00 -6.25
N ARG A 74 17.45 -8.52 -6.27
CA ARG A 74 17.98 -9.34 -7.37
C ARG A 74 18.77 -10.50 -6.79
N LEU A 75 18.93 -11.56 -7.57
CA LEU A 75 19.82 -12.66 -7.21
C LEU A 75 21.26 -12.15 -7.00
N PRO A 76 22.01 -12.74 -6.05
CA PRO A 76 23.42 -12.39 -5.83
C PRO A 76 24.28 -12.73 -7.05
N GLY A 77 25.42 -12.06 -7.21
CA GLY A 77 26.37 -12.25 -8.33
C GLY A 77 26.41 -11.09 -9.33
N PRO A 78 27.18 -11.20 -10.43
CA PRO A 78 27.23 -10.19 -11.48
C PRO A 78 25.85 -10.00 -12.14
N ALA A 79 25.41 -8.75 -12.29
CA ALA A 79 24.17 -8.44 -12.99
C ALA A 79 24.44 -8.30 -14.50
N ARG A 80 23.55 -8.85 -15.32
CA ARG A 80 23.56 -8.63 -16.78
C ARG A 80 23.14 -7.19 -17.08
N ASP A 81 23.62 -6.62 -18.17
CA ASP A 81 23.33 -5.22 -18.54
C ASP A 81 21.83 -4.87 -18.53
N PRO A 82 20.90 -5.71 -19.06
CA PRO A 82 19.47 -5.40 -19.00
C PRO A 82 18.93 -5.31 -17.56
N VAL A 83 19.46 -6.11 -16.64
CA VAL A 83 19.06 -6.08 -15.22
C VAL A 83 19.54 -4.79 -14.57
N VAL A 84 20.76 -4.34 -14.91
CA VAL A 84 21.30 -3.07 -14.40
C VAL A 84 20.48 -1.89 -14.91
N GLN A 85 20.17 -1.86 -16.21
CA GLN A 85 19.36 -0.81 -16.82
C GLN A 85 17.96 -0.75 -16.23
N LEU A 86 17.29 -1.89 -16.08
CA LEU A 86 15.97 -1.96 -15.45
C LEU A 86 16.01 -1.50 -13.99
N ALA A 87 17.02 -1.93 -13.22
CA ALA A 87 17.17 -1.52 -11.82
C ALA A 87 17.37 0.00 -11.69
N GLN A 88 18.13 0.60 -12.60
CA GLN A 88 18.29 2.06 -12.67
C GLN A 88 16.97 2.75 -13.02
N ALA A 89 16.26 2.28 -14.04
CA ALA A 89 14.97 2.85 -14.45
C ALA A 89 13.92 2.79 -13.32
N LEU A 90 13.82 1.64 -12.63
CA LEU A 90 12.93 1.46 -11.48
C LEU A 90 13.30 2.40 -10.32
N ARG A 91 14.59 2.54 -10.02
CA ARG A 91 15.06 3.47 -8.97
C ARG A 91 14.74 4.92 -9.32
N THR A 92 15.00 5.35 -10.55
CA THR A 92 14.66 6.70 -11.00
C THR A 92 13.16 6.97 -10.89
N SER A 93 12.34 6.01 -11.31
CA SER A 93 10.88 6.14 -11.24
C SER A 93 10.36 6.19 -9.79
N ALA A 94 10.94 5.39 -8.89
CA ALA A 94 10.52 5.33 -7.49
C ALA A 94 10.95 6.54 -6.65
N LEU A 95 11.97 7.29 -7.09
CA LEU A 95 12.47 8.49 -6.42
C LEU A 95 12.00 9.79 -7.11
N ALA A 96 11.26 9.68 -8.20
CA ALA A 96 10.62 10.83 -8.82
C ALA A 96 9.60 11.45 -7.86
N PRO A 97 9.50 12.79 -7.80
CA PRO A 97 8.60 13.50 -6.90
C PRO A 97 7.12 13.32 -7.23
#